data_AF-A0A8H7DCB9-F1
#
_entry.id   AF-A0A8H7DCB9-F1
#
_cell.length_a   1.000
_cell.length_b   1.000
_cell.length_c   1.000
_cell.angle_alpha   90.00
_cell.angle_beta   90.00
_cell.angle_gamma   90.00
#
_symmetry.space_group_name_H-M   'P 1'
#
loop_
_entity.id
_entity.type
_entity.pdbx_description
1 polymer ?
#
loop_
_entity_poly.entity_id
_entity_poly.type
_entity_poly.pdbx_seq_one_letter_code
_entity_poly.pdbx_strand_id
1 'polypeptide(L)'
;MRDSVLILHGYHRAVFLAPPVFPDFLWRGGDFYRHDSSSLPLSWSNLTSLILMPRDPPDCQIILDILARCSRLQTCKVEVAEHEDEHLQDSIVECLSLHSLQLWCYSSPLNNSGRLLSCLSVSNLQDFRLGGAEEPSNSASLLSSLATCTHLQSISITSSMFRSHELVDFLRGLPPTLQRLRITDTSRSSSPLNNDFFITLEMLAVLPALEELVMVNNRKLSDEALLRFIISRMPILQRVDIAFDRVMQVDILPSLESFMESGAQVSLAYTTDVSFDVSPYLGLPDGPRPSTW
;
A
#
# COMPACT_ATOMS: atom_id res chain seq x y z
N MET A 1 21.97 -16.49 -7.83
CA MET A 1 20.79 -17.06 -7.15
C MET A 1 19.57 -16.58 -7.93
N ARG A 2 18.60 -17.44 -8.24
CA ARG A 2 17.38 -17.03 -8.95
C ARG A 2 16.27 -16.81 -7.92
N ASP A 3 15.55 -15.71 -8.04
CA ASP A 3 14.45 -15.34 -7.15
C ASP A 3 13.31 -16.36 -7.25
N SER A 4 12.70 -16.71 -6.11
CA SER A 4 11.58 -17.64 -6.04
C SER A 4 10.31 -16.86 -5.69
N VAL A 5 9.35 -16.85 -6.61
CA VAL A 5 8.09 -16.11 -6.49
C VAL A 5 6.93 -17.08 -6.39
N LEU A 6 6.06 -16.87 -5.39
CA LEU A 6 4.77 -17.54 -5.27
C LEU A 6 3.63 -16.53 -5.41
N ILE A 7 2.74 -16.79 -6.36
CA ILE A 7 1.53 -16.02 -6.57
C ILE A 7 0.33 -16.94 -6.39
N LEU A 8 -0.51 -16.64 -5.40
CA LEU A 8 -1.83 -17.23 -5.21
C LEU A 8 -2.88 -16.18 -5.55
N HIS A 9 -3.53 -16.35 -6.69
CA HIS A 9 -4.62 -15.48 -7.14
C HIS A 9 -5.86 -16.34 -7.44
N GLY A 10 -7.05 -15.76 -7.25
CA GLY A 10 -8.35 -16.43 -7.32
C GLY A 10 -8.55 -17.59 -8.33
N TYR A 11 -9.44 -18.49 -7.93
CA TYR A 11 -9.95 -19.73 -8.54
C TYR A 11 -9.00 -20.84 -9.00
N HIS A 12 -7.89 -20.61 -9.71
CA HIS A 12 -7.26 -21.76 -10.40
C HIS A 12 -5.74 -21.80 -10.53
N ARG A 13 -4.97 -20.82 -10.04
CA ARG A 13 -3.51 -20.82 -10.31
C ARG A 13 -2.67 -20.35 -9.12
N ALA A 14 -1.97 -21.30 -8.51
CA ALA A 14 -0.70 -21.02 -7.86
C ALA A 14 0.37 -21.00 -8.97
N VAL A 15 0.99 -19.84 -9.23
CA VAL A 15 2.11 -19.77 -10.17
C VAL A 15 3.39 -19.75 -9.36
N PHE A 16 4.15 -20.83 -9.42
CA PHE A 16 5.50 -20.90 -8.86
C PHE A 16 6.50 -20.58 -9.97
N LEU A 17 7.15 -19.42 -9.87
CA LEU A 17 8.22 -19.04 -10.79
C LEU A 17 9.57 -19.35 -10.12
N ALA A 18 9.90 -20.63 -9.98
CA ALA A 18 11.27 -21.04 -9.65
C ALA A 18 11.61 -22.43 -10.22
N PRO A 19 12.86 -22.66 -10.70
CA PRO A 19 13.34 -23.99 -11.04
C PRO A 19 13.78 -24.79 -9.79
N PRO A 20 13.72 -26.14 -9.82
CA PRO A 20 13.36 -26.97 -10.96
C PRO A 20 11.84 -27.00 -11.15
N VAL A 21 11.43 -26.93 -12.41
CA VAL A 21 10.06 -26.92 -12.89
C VAL A 21 9.27 -28.05 -12.24
N PHE A 22 8.38 -27.73 -11.30
CA PHE A 22 7.23 -28.58 -11.06
C PHE A 22 6.20 -28.22 -12.15
N PRO A 23 5.81 -29.17 -13.02
CA PRO A 23 4.79 -28.90 -14.02
C PRO A 23 3.46 -28.63 -13.30
N ASP A 24 2.85 -27.48 -13.60
CA ASP A 24 1.44 -27.17 -13.41
C ASP A 24 0.75 -27.75 -12.16
N PHE A 25 1.19 -27.36 -10.97
CA PHE A 25 0.38 -27.56 -9.77
C PHE A 25 -0.64 -26.43 -9.61
N LEU A 26 -1.78 -26.60 -10.30
CA LEU A 26 -2.96 -25.75 -10.19
C LEU A 26 -3.70 -26.06 -8.87
N TRP A 27 -3.26 -25.47 -7.76
CA TRP A 27 -4.03 -25.55 -6.52
C TRP A 27 -5.21 -24.56 -6.56
N ARG A 28 -6.40 -25.04 -6.18
CA ARG A 28 -7.55 -24.16 -5.94
C ARG A 28 -7.27 -23.39 -4.64
N GLY A 29 -7.32 -22.07 -4.70
CA GLY A 29 -6.97 -21.19 -3.57
C GLY A 29 -7.72 -21.51 -2.27
N GLY A 30 -8.95 -22.03 -2.33
CA GLY A 30 -9.71 -22.44 -1.14
C GLY A 30 -9.20 -23.69 -0.42
N ASP A 31 -8.48 -24.58 -1.12
CA ASP A 31 -7.90 -25.80 -0.53
C ASP A 31 -6.49 -25.53 0.04
N PHE A 32 -5.84 -24.44 -0.39
CA PHE A 32 -4.50 -24.05 0.06
C PHE A 32 -4.44 -23.71 1.55
N TYR A 33 -5.52 -23.12 2.08
CA TYR A 33 -5.60 -22.66 3.47
C TYR A 33 -6.23 -23.71 4.41
N ARG A 34 -6.87 -24.74 3.87
CA ARG A 34 -7.49 -25.84 4.63
C ARG A 34 -6.56 -27.04 4.84
N HIS A 35 -5.59 -27.20 3.96
CA HIS A 35 -4.58 -28.22 4.10
C HIS A 35 -3.35 -27.65 4.81
N ASP A 36 -2.77 -28.48 5.66
CA ASP A 36 -1.51 -28.23 6.36
C ASP A 36 -0.49 -27.77 5.32
N SER A 37 -0.14 -26.48 5.32
CA SER A 37 0.74 -25.84 4.31
C SER A 37 2.15 -26.46 4.28
N SER A 38 2.44 -27.33 5.25
CA SER A 38 3.60 -28.23 5.35
C SER A 38 3.60 -29.36 4.31
N SER A 39 2.44 -29.70 3.74
CA SER A 39 2.27 -30.77 2.73
C SER A 39 2.68 -30.34 1.31
N LEU A 40 2.89 -29.04 1.10
CA LEU A 40 3.31 -28.50 -0.20
C LEU A 40 4.82 -28.74 -0.38
N PRO A 41 5.28 -29.26 -1.54
CA PRO A 41 6.70 -29.45 -1.84
C PRO A 41 7.39 -28.12 -2.18
N LEU A 42 7.10 -27.08 -1.40
CA LEU A 42 7.64 -25.73 -1.56
C LEU A 42 8.78 -25.54 -0.56
N SER A 43 9.92 -25.05 -1.07
CA SER A 43 11.01 -24.59 -0.22
C SER A 43 10.69 -23.18 0.29
N TRP A 44 9.77 -23.08 1.25
CA TRP A 44 9.31 -21.81 1.84
C TRP A 44 10.45 -20.88 2.26
N SER A 45 11.52 -21.44 2.82
CA SER A 45 12.72 -20.69 3.26
C SER A 45 13.49 -19.99 2.12
N ASN A 46 13.28 -20.37 0.86
CA ASN A 46 13.93 -19.76 -0.30
C ASN A 46 13.04 -18.74 -1.02
N LEU A 47 11.81 -18.55 -0.57
CA LEU A 47 10.84 -17.67 -1.20
C LEU A 47 11.23 -16.20 -0.94
N THR A 48 11.35 -15.42 -2.02
CA THR A 48 11.74 -14.00 -1.97
C THR A 48 10.58 -13.06 -2.23
N SER A 49 9.53 -13.53 -2.94
CA SER A 49 8.31 -12.76 -3.16
C SER A 49 7.06 -13.59 -2.96
N LEU A 50 6.11 -13.07 -2.19
CA LEU A 50 4.83 -13.69 -1.88
C LEU A 50 3.67 -12.76 -2.27
N ILE A 51 2.71 -13.29 -3.01
CA ILE A 51 1.43 -12.62 -3.30
C ILE A 51 0.29 -13.54 -2.90
N LEU A 52 -0.52 -13.11 -1.94
CA LEU A 52 -1.72 -13.79 -1.45
C LEU A 52 -2.93 -12.88 -1.71
N MET A 53 -3.62 -13.09 -2.83
CA MET A 53 -4.87 -12.40 -3.16
C MET A 53 -5.93 -13.41 -3.61
N PRO A 54 -6.33 -14.34 -2.71
CA PRO A 54 -7.37 -15.31 -3.03
C PRO A 54 -8.76 -14.65 -3.06
N ARG A 55 -9.75 -15.36 -3.60
CA ARG A 55 -11.15 -14.93 -3.56
C ARG A 55 -11.70 -14.84 -2.13
N ASP A 56 -11.28 -15.79 -1.29
CA ASP A 56 -11.61 -15.84 0.13
C ASP A 56 -10.29 -15.56 0.88
N PRO A 57 -10.07 -14.33 1.37
CA PRO A 57 -8.84 -13.95 2.04
C PRO A 57 -8.58 -14.81 3.29
N PRO A 58 -7.31 -15.14 3.59
CA PRO A 58 -6.97 -15.90 4.79
C PRO A 58 -7.01 -15.02 6.05
N ASP A 59 -7.25 -15.68 7.19
CA ASP A 59 -7.14 -15.06 8.50
C ASP A 59 -5.68 -14.66 8.82
N CYS A 60 -5.51 -13.72 9.76
CA CYS A 60 -4.20 -13.21 10.16
C CYS A 60 -3.28 -14.33 10.64
N GLN A 61 -3.78 -15.30 11.41
CA GLN A 61 -2.96 -16.41 11.90
C GLN A 61 -2.35 -17.24 10.77
N ILE A 62 -3.14 -17.54 9.72
CA ILE A 62 -2.66 -18.31 8.57
C ILE A 62 -1.55 -17.53 7.83
N ILE A 63 -1.72 -16.22 7.69
CA ILE A 63 -0.71 -15.35 7.07
C ILE A 63 0.58 -15.39 7.90
N LEU A 64 0.50 -15.25 9.23
CA LEU A 64 1.64 -15.32 10.13
C LEU A 64 2.37 -16.66 10.04
N ASP A 65 1.63 -17.78 9.99
CA ASP A 65 2.20 -19.12 9.86
C ASP A 65 2.96 -19.31 8.55
N ILE A 66 2.49 -18.70 7.46
CA ILE A 66 3.20 -18.69 6.17
C ILE A 66 4.45 -17.82 6.26
N LEU A 67 4.33 -16.61 6.79
CA LEU A 67 5.45 -15.66 6.90
C LEU A 67 6.59 -16.20 7.76
N ALA A 68 6.26 -16.89 8.86
CA ALA A 68 7.23 -17.52 9.75
C ALA A 68 8.11 -18.58 9.05
N ARG A 69 7.67 -19.12 7.92
CA ARG A 69 8.43 -20.11 7.12
C ARG A 69 9.29 -19.46 6.03
N CYS A 70 9.09 -18.18 5.74
CA CYS A 70 9.69 -17.48 4.61
C CYS A 70 10.86 -16.57 5.06
N SER A 71 11.94 -17.15 5.59
CA SER A 71 13.05 -16.38 6.18
C SER A 71 13.80 -15.43 5.21
N ARG A 72 13.67 -15.65 3.90
CA ARG A 72 14.29 -14.83 2.83
C ARG A 72 13.30 -13.93 2.10
N LEU A 73 12.08 -13.80 2.61
CA LEU A 73 11.04 -13.01 1.97
C LEU A 73 11.43 -11.53 1.92
N GLN A 74 11.44 -10.95 0.73
CA GLN A 74 11.77 -9.55 0.48
C GLN A 74 10.54 -8.72 0.15
N THR A 75 9.58 -9.29 -0.58
CA THR A 75 8.37 -8.59 -1.00
C THR A 75 7.13 -9.42 -0.68
N CYS A 76 6.13 -8.79 -0.07
CA CYS A 76 4.90 -9.45 0.34
C CYS A 76 3.69 -8.59 -0.02
N LYS A 77 2.73 -9.17 -0.72
CA LYS A 77 1.42 -8.57 -0.97
C LYS A 77 0.34 -9.51 -0.47
N VAL A 78 -0.49 -9.06 0.46
CA VAL A 78 -1.49 -9.91 1.09
C VAL A 78 -2.81 -9.17 1.21
N GLU A 79 -3.87 -9.88 0.87
CA GLU A 79 -5.25 -9.52 1.20
C GLU A 79 -5.65 -10.27 2.48
N VAL A 80 -6.24 -9.56 3.44
CA VAL A 80 -6.55 -10.09 4.77
C VAL A 80 -8.06 -10.25 4.95
N ALA A 81 -8.48 -11.35 5.57
CA ALA A 81 -9.90 -11.62 5.85
C ALA A 81 -10.56 -10.56 6.74
N GLU A 82 -11.88 -10.47 6.62
CA GLU A 82 -12.72 -9.51 7.32
C GLU A 82 -13.02 -9.92 8.78
N HIS A 83 -12.98 -11.23 9.06
CA HIS A 83 -13.40 -11.78 10.33
C HIS A 83 -12.40 -11.46 11.44
N GLU A 84 -12.90 -11.12 12.63
CA GLU A 84 -12.03 -10.89 13.78
C GLU A 84 -11.39 -12.21 14.20
N ASP A 85 -10.06 -12.22 14.18
CA ASP A 85 -9.28 -13.38 14.60
C ASP A 85 -9.22 -13.38 16.15
N GLU A 86 -10.26 -13.92 16.81
CA GLU A 86 -10.35 -14.03 18.29
C GLU A 86 -9.19 -14.84 18.89
N HIS A 87 -8.47 -15.59 18.06
CA HIS A 87 -7.42 -16.52 18.47
C HIS A 87 -6.03 -16.17 17.91
N LEU A 88 -5.82 -14.95 17.40
CA LEU A 88 -4.51 -14.51 16.97
C LEU A 88 -3.52 -14.67 18.12
N GLN A 89 -2.50 -15.51 17.93
CA GLN A 89 -1.47 -15.68 18.93
C GLN A 89 -0.56 -14.44 18.89
N ASP A 90 -0.28 -13.85 20.06
CA ASP A 90 0.63 -12.68 20.20
C ASP A 90 2.12 -13.04 19.98
N SER A 91 2.40 -14.02 19.12
CA SER A 91 3.75 -14.41 18.76
C SER A 91 4.27 -13.49 17.67
N ILE A 92 5.44 -12.89 17.91
CA ILE A 92 6.11 -12.03 16.94
C ILE A 92 6.77 -12.91 15.87
N VAL A 93 6.40 -12.70 14.62
CA VAL A 93 7.04 -13.31 13.44
C VAL A 93 8.13 -12.37 12.93
N GLU A 94 9.36 -12.86 12.91
CA GLU A 94 10.52 -12.10 12.43
C GLU A 94 10.62 -12.14 10.90
N CYS A 95 10.35 -10.99 10.27
CA CYS A 95 10.42 -10.78 8.83
C CYS A 95 11.56 -9.83 8.48
N LEU A 96 12.77 -10.11 9.00
CA LEU A 96 13.93 -9.21 8.90
C LEU A 96 14.42 -8.97 7.46
N SER A 97 14.13 -9.89 6.53
CA SER A 97 14.49 -9.73 5.11
C SER A 97 13.47 -8.92 4.32
N LEU A 98 12.34 -8.54 4.92
CA LEU A 98 11.22 -7.93 4.22
C LEU A 98 11.46 -6.43 3.99
N HIS A 99 11.46 -6.02 2.72
CA HIS A 99 11.67 -4.64 2.29
C HIS A 99 10.39 -4.00 1.76
N SER A 100 9.46 -4.80 1.20
CA SER A 100 8.19 -4.29 0.69
C SER A 100 7.02 -5.10 1.23
N LEU A 101 6.03 -4.41 1.80
CA LEU A 101 4.80 -5.00 2.32
C LEU A 101 3.59 -4.23 1.80
N GLN A 102 2.64 -4.96 1.22
CA GLN A 102 1.37 -4.41 0.75
C GLN A 102 0.23 -5.17 1.40
N LEU A 103 -0.63 -4.48 2.13
CA LEU A 103 -1.81 -5.03 2.78
C LEU A 103 -3.07 -4.48 2.13
N TRP A 104 -4.02 -5.36 1.83
CA TRP A 104 -5.33 -5.03 1.28
C TRP A 104 -6.46 -5.52 2.18
N CYS A 105 -7.40 -4.63 2.51
CA CYS A 105 -8.59 -4.92 3.33
C CYS A 105 -9.86 -4.35 2.69
N TYR A 106 -10.86 -5.17 2.37
CA TYR A 106 -12.02 -4.70 1.60
C TYR A 106 -13.24 -4.29 2.42
N SER A 107 -13.30 -4.59 3.73
CA SER A 107 -14.65 -4.68 4.36
C SER A 107 -14.69 -4.74 5.89
N SER A 108 -13.57 -4.54 6.59
CA SER A 108 -13.53 -4.52 8.05
C SER A 108 -12.46 -3.53 8.53
N PRO A 109 -12.64 -2.85 9.69
CA PRO A 109 -11.71 -1.85 10.20
C PRO A 109 -10.25 -2.35 10.18
N LEU A 110 -9.30 -1.43 10.07
CA LEU A 110 -7.84 -1.58 10.19
C LEU A 110 -7.36 -2.45 11.36
N ASN A 111 -8.24 -2.90 12.25
CA ASN A 111 -7.96 -3.85 13.32
C ASN A 111 -7.19 -5.06 12.83
N ASN A 112 -7.59 -5.74 11.73
CA ASN A 112 -6.88 -6.95 11.29
C ASN A 112 -5.51 -6.63 10.68
N SER A 113 -5.39 -5.60 9.84
CA SER A 113 -4.09 -5.17 9.30
C SER A 113 -3.14 -4.65 10.39
N GLY A 114 -3.66 -3.85 11.32
CA GLY A 114 -2.90 -3.34 12.46
C GLY A 114 -2.48 -4.43 13.43
N ARG A 115 -3.34 -5.43 13.68
CA ARG A 115 -3.00 -6.61 14.48
C ARG A 115 -1.97 -7.49 13.79
N LEU A 116 -2.14 -7.77 12.50
CA LEU A 116 -1.15 -8.49 11.70
C LEU A 116 0.21 -7.79 11.78
N LEU A 117 0.24 -6.47 11.59
CA LEU A 117 1.47 -5.69 11.70
C LEU A 117 2.06 -5.70 13.11
N SER A 118 1.24 -5.68 14.16
CA SER A 118 1.73 -5.77 15.54
C SER A 118 2.40 -7.12 15.86
N CYS A 119 2.03 -8.18 15.13
CA CYS A 119 2.67 -9.48 15.21
C CYS A 119 3.88 -9.64 14.27
N LEU A 120 4.24 -8.60 13.50
CA LEU A 120 5.35 -8.66 12.54
C LEU A 120 6.52 -7.77 12.98
N SER A 121 7.71 -8.36 13.07
CA SER A 121 8.95 -7.60 13.20
C SER A 121 9.55 -7.34 11.82
N VAL A 122 9.37 -6.13 11.31
CA VAL A 122 9.73 -5.70 9.94
C VAL A 122 10.66 -4.49 9.93
N SER A 123 11.73 -4.54 10.73
CA SER A 123 12.66 -3.42 10.93
C SER A 123 13.34 -2.88 9.66
N ASN A 124 13.48 -3.71 8.62
CA ASN A 124 14.11 -3.36 7.34
C ASN A 124 13.11 -2.93 6.26
N LEU A 125 11.84 -2.69 6.62
CA LEU A 125 10.82 -2.29 5.67
C LEU A 125 11.15 -0.93 5.04
N GLN A 126 11.15 -0.87 3.70
CA GLN A 126 11.44 0.32 2.90
C GLN A 126 10.19 0.84 2.19
N ASP A 127 9.31 -0.05 1.74
CA ASP A 127 8.08 0.30 1.04
C ASP A 127 6.87 -0.34 1.75
N PHE A 128 5.96 0.49 2.25
CA PHE A 128 4.71 0.04 2.84
C PHE A 128 3.52 0.52 2.03
N ARG A 129 2.56 -0.35 1.77
CA ARG A 129 1.28 0.03 1.15
C ARG A 129 0.12 -0.56 1.92
N LEU A 130 -0.88 0.28 2.14
CA LEU A 130 -2.14 -0.09 2.77
C LEU A 130 -3.29 0.39 1.88
N GLY A 131 -3.96 -0.57 1.26
CA GLY A 131 -5.08 -0.37 0.33
C GLY A 131 -6.36 -1.00 0.87
N GLY A 132 -7.51 -0.49 0.46
CA GLY A 132 -8.78 -1.04 0.96
C GLY A 132 -9.97 -0.11 0.88
N ALA A 133 -11.14 -0.67 1.16
CA ALA A 133 -12.41 0.03 1.14
C ALA A 133 -12.95 0.19 2.57
N GLU A 134 -13.14 1.47 2.94
CA GLU A 134 -14.09 2.01 3.91
C GLU A 134 -14.21 1.32 5.29
N GLU A 135 -13.45 1.85 6.27
CA GLU A 135 -14.00 2.48 7.50
C GLU A 135 -12.84 3.06 8.33
N PRO A 136 -12.99 4.27 8.91
CA PRO A 136 -11.99 4.86 9.77
C PRO A 136 -11.84 4.05 11.06
N SER A 137 -10.62 3.65 11.37
CA SER A 137 -10.33 2.78 12.50
C SER A 137 -9.00 3.13 13.16
N ASN A 138 -8.76 2.52 14.32
CA ASN A 138 -7.70 2.93 15.23
C ASN A 138 -6.30 2.85 14.60
N SER A 139 -5.79 3.98 14.11
CA SER A 139 -4.47 4.10 13.47
C SER A 139 -3.30 3.92 14.44
N ALA A 140 -3.55 3.84 15.76
CA ALA A 140 -2.49 3.76 16.76
C ALA A 140 -1.64 2.48 16.66
N SER A 141 -2.26 1.33 16.34
CA SER A 141 -1.54 0.05 16.18
C SER A 141 -0.69 0.01 14.90
N LEU A 142 -1.21 0.62 13.83
CA LEU A 142 -0.48 0.82 12.58
C LEU A 142 0.74 1.72 12.82
N LEU A 143 0.53 2.82 13.55
CA LEU A 143 1.57 3.78 13.91
C LEU A 143 2.68 3.17 14.75
N SER A 144 2.34 2.46 15.83
CA SER A 144 3.35 1.85 16.69
C SER A 144 4.21 0.85 15.93
N SER A 145 3.63 0.12 14.99
CA SER A 145 4.34 -0.84 14.14
C SER A 145 5.29 -0.11 13.16
N LEU A 146 4.79 0.89 12.42
CA LEU A 146 5.59 1.63 11.43
C LEU A 146 6.65 2.53 12.05
N ALA A 147 6.43 3.04 13.27
CA ALA A 147 7.40 3.87 13.98
C ALA A 147 8.73 3.13 14.26
N THR A 148 8.71 1.79 14.28
CA THR A 148 9.93 0.97 14.43
C THR A 148 10.71 0.78 13.11
N CYS A 149 10.10 1.10 11.96
CA CYS A 149 10.68 0.91 10.64
C CYS A 149 11.57 2.11 10.26
N THR A 150 12.78 2.16 10.82
CA THR A 150 13.71 3.29 10.60
C THR A 150 14.18 3.46 9.15
N HIS A 151 14.06 2.40 8.35
CA HIS A 151 14.45 2.37 6.93
C HIS A 151 13.31 2.69 5.96
N LEU A 152 12.12 3.04 6.46
CA LEU A 152 10.95 3.25 5.63
C LEU A 152 11.11 4.49 4.76
N GLN A 153 11.06 4.30 3.44
CA GLN A 153 11.26 5.34 2.42
C GLN A 153 9.96 5.68 1.68
N SER A 154 9.06 4.72 1.51
CA SER A 154 7.81 4.91 0.79
C SER A 154 6.62 4.42 1.58
N ILE A 155 5.58 5.25 1.62
CA ILE A 155 4.25 4.87 2.11
C ILE A 155 3.20 5.17 1.05
N SER A 156 2.30 4.21 0.83
CA SER A 156 1.05 4.44 0.10
C SER A 156 -0.13 4.07 0.99
N ILE A 157 -1.04 4.99 1.22
CA ILE A 157 -2.23 4.77 2.04
C ILE A 157 -3.49 5.22 1.33
N THR A 158 -4.62 4.66 1.74
CA THR A 158 -5.94 5.13 1.35
C THR A 158 -6.49 6.06 2.43
N SER A 159 -6.84 7.29 2.08
CA SER A 159 -7.28 8.31 3.05
C SER A 159 -8.58 7.96 3.77
N SER A 160 -9.50 7.27 3.08
CA SER A 160 -10.79 6.84 3.62
C SER A 160 -10.69 5.88 4.82
N MET A 161 -9.48 5.37 5.10
CA MET A 161 -9.18 4.53 6.26
C MET A 161 -8.93 5.31 7.56
N PHE A 162 -8.82 6.63 7.50
CA PHE A 162 -8.45 7.45 8.65
C PHE A 162 -9.50 8.53 8.91
N ARG A 163 -9.76 8.84 10.19
CA ARG A 163 -10.36 10.13 10.54
C ARG A 163 -9.34 11.25 10.29
N SER A 164 -9.82 12.48 10.07
CA SER A 164 -8.93 13.61 9.77
C SER A 164 -7.84 13.81 10.83
N HIS A 165 -8.15 13.68 12.12
CA HIS A 165 -7.17 13.79 13.21
C HIS A 165 -6.22 12.58 13.28
N GLU A 166 -6.74 11.37 13.10
CA GLU A 166 -5.95 10.13 13.09
C GLU A 166 -4.93 10.11 11.95
N LEU A 167 -5.27 10.67 10.79
CA LEU A 167 -4.32 10.82 9.69
C LEU A 167 -3.21 11.81 10.05
N VAL A 168 -3.54 12.91 10.74
CA VAL A 168 -2.52 13.87 11.19
C VAL A 168 -1.53 13.18 12.11
N ASP A 169 -2.05 12.48 13.12
CA ASP A 169 -1.22 11.78 14.08
C ASP A 169 -0.46 10.63 13.42
N PHE A 170 -1.08 9.98 12.41
CA PHE A 170 -0.42 9.03 11.54
C PHE A 170 0.80 9.63 10.86
N LEU A 171 0.62 10.72 10.11
CA LEU A 171 1.69 11.40 9.37
C LEU A 171 2.79 11.92 10.30
N ARG A 172 2.45 12.39 11.50
CA ARG A 172 3.42 12.83 12.52
C ARG A 172 4.24 11.68 13.11
N GLY A 173 3.66 10.49 13.19
CA GLY A 173 4.34 9.29 13.69
C GLY A 173 5.23 8.60 12.65
N LEU A 174 5.19 9.04 11.38
CA LEU A 174 6.04 8.49 10.33
C LEU A 174 7.50 8.87 10.52
N PRO A 175 8.44 8.01 10.08
CA PRO A 175 9.85 8.30 10.23
C PRO A 175 10.25 9.53 9.40
N PRO A 176 11.16 10.38 9.92
CA PRO A 176 11.58 11.60 9.23
C PRO A 176 12.39 11.32 7.95
N THR A 177 12.80 10.07 7.73
CA THR A 177 13.49 9.56 6.54
C THR A 177 12.55 9.24 5.38
N LEU A 178 11.23 9.36 5.57
CA LEU A 178 10.25 9.08 4.51
C LEU A 178 10.42 10.03 3.32
N GLN A 179 10.66 9.45 2.14
CA GLN A 179 10.90 10.19 0.90
C GLN A 179 9.68 10.24 -0.01
N ARG A 180 8.85 9.20 0.00
CA ARG A 180 7.75 9.03 -0.95
C ARG A 180 6.44 8.81 -0.21
N LEU A 181 5.47 9.67 -0.46
CA LEU A 181 4.14 9.57 0.14
C LEU A 181 3.07 9.58 -0.95
N ARG A 182 2.27 8.52 -0.96
CA ARG A 182 1.09 8.40 -1.81
C ARG A 182 -0.16 8.33 -0.96
N ILE A 183 -1.12 9.20 -1.23
CA ILE A 183 -2.42 9.22 -0.56
C ILE A 183 -3.49 9.15 -1.63
N THR A 184 -4.30 8.11 -1.59
CA THR A 184 -5.40 7.90 -2.53
C THR A 184 -6.73 7.99 -1.80
N ASP A 185 -7.68 8.73 -2.33
CA ASP A 185 -9.05 8.70 -1.83
C ASP A 185 -9.91 7.79 -2.71
N THR A 186 -10.47 6.74 -2.11
CA THR A 186 -11.37 5.79 -2.75
C THR A 186 -12.84 6.05 -2.41
N SER A 187 -13.14 7.06 -1.59
CA SER A 187 -14.51 7.37 -1.20
C SER A 187 -15.31 7.81 -2.43
N ARG A 188 -16.03 6.85 -3.01
CA ARG A 188 -17.05 7.11 -4.03
C ARG A 188 -18.30 7.75 -3.42
N SER A 189 -18.36 7.85 -2.09
CA SER A 189 -19.55 8.25 -1.37
C SER A 189 -19.87 9.73 -1.64
N SER A 190 -21.03 9.97 -2.22
CA SER A 190 -21.76 11.24 -2.21
C SER A 190 -22.29 11.60 -0.81
N SER A 191 -21.79 10.95 0.25
CA SER A 191 -22.23 11.18 1.62
C SER A 191 -21.67 12.51 2.12
N PRO A 192 -22.53 13.50 2.44
CA PRO A 192 -22.08 14.79 2.95
C PRO A 192 -21.39 14.70 4.32
N LEU A 193 -21.46 13.55 5.00
CA LEU A 193 -20.91 13.34 6.35
C LEU A 193 -19.44 12.89 6.36
N ASN A 194 -18.91 12.36 5.25
CA ASN A 194 -17.49 11.98 5.13
C ASN A 194 -16.64 13.05 4.42
N ASN A 195 -17.24 14.20 4.11
CA ASN A 195 -16.60 15.24 3.30
C ASN A 195 -15.50 16.02 4.03
N ASP A 196 -15.21 15.81 5.32
CA ASP A 196 -14.21 16.60 6.07
C ASP A 196 -12.76 16.15 5.93
N PHE A 197 -12.47 15.33 4.90
CA PHE A 197 -11.11 15.02 4.53
C PHE A 197 -10.39 16.28 3.99
N PHE A 198 -9.61 16.90 4.86
CA PHE A 198 -8.70 17.98 4.50
C PHE A 198 -7.31 17.62 5.05
N ILE A 199 -6.45 17.08 4.19
CA ILE A 199 -5.02 17.21 4.45
C ILE A 199 -4.71 18.69 4.22
N THR A 200 -4.44 19.42 5.29
CA THR A 200 -3.74 20.69 5.12
C THR A 200 -2.34 20.31 4.64
N LEU A 201 -1.85 20.92 3.56
CA LEU A 201 -0.48 20.65 3.11
C LEU A 201 0.57 21.06 4.17
N GLU A 202 0.19 21.92 5.11
CA GLU A 202 0.96 22.23 6.31
C GLU A 202 1.24 20.99 7.17
N MET A 203 0.32 20.01 7.20
CA MET A 203 0.56 18.75 7.91
C MET A 203 1.67 17.92 7.26
N LEU A 204 1.91 18.06 5.96
CA LEU A 204 3.00 17.37 5.27
C LEU A 204 4.37 18.01 5.55
N ALA A 205 4.40 19.22 6.13
CA ALA A 205 5.65 19.87 6.51
C ALA A 205 6.43 19.09 7.59
N VAL A 206 5.76 18.19 8.33
CA VAL A 206 6.39 17.32 9.33
C VAL A 206 7.28 16.23 8.74
N LEU A 207 7.24 16.03 7.41
CA LEU A 207 8.05 15.06 6.68
C LEU A 207 9.22 15.79 6.00
N PRO A 208 10.36 16.00 6.68
CA PRO A 208 11.43 16.86 6.15
C PRO A 208 12.08 16.30 4.89
N ALA A 209 12.20 14.98 4.76
CA ALA A 209 12.84 14.32 3.62
C ALA A 209 11.89 14.01 2.44
N LEU A 210 10.64 14.51 2.46
CA LEU A 210 9.67 14.19 1.40
C LEU A 210 10.11 14.75 0.04
N GLU A 211 10.41 13.85 -0.88
CA GLU A 211 10.86 14.07 -2.26
C GLU A 211 9.73 13.83 -3.28
N GLU A 212 8.82 12.88 -3.03
CA GLU A 212 7.70 12.55 -3.92
C GLU A 212 6.37 12.61 -3.17
N LEU A 213 5.44 13.41 -3.70
CA LEU A 213 4.06 13.47 -3.22
C LEU A 213 3.11 13.08 -4.34
N VAL A 214 2.31 12.05 -4.10
CA VAL A 214 1.22 11.63 -4.98
C VAL A 214 -0.10 11.73 -4.23
N MET A 215 -1.04 12.52 -4.75
CA MET A 215 -2.38 12.64 -4.17
C MET A 215 -3.44 12.38 -5.23
N VAL A 216 -4.35 11.45 -5.00
CA VAL A 216 -5.40 11.08 -5.96
C VAL A 216 -6.77 11.34 -5.36
N ASN A 217 -7.67 11.93 -6.17
CA ASN A 217 -9.05 12.27 -5.84
C ASN A 217 -9.19 13.30 -4.70
N ASN A 218 -8.34 14.34 -4.70
CA ASN A 218 -8.48 15.39 -3.69
C ASN A 218 -9.51 16.44 -4.13
N ARG A 219 -10.59 16.60 -3.35
CA ARG A 219 -11.68 17.56 -3.65
C ARG A 219 -11.49 18.94 -3.03
N LYS A 220 -10.86 19.02 -1.86
CA LYS A 220 -10.83 20.25 -1.04
C LYS A 220 -9.52 21.03 -1.10
N LEU A 221 -8.45 20.44 -1.61
CA LEU A 221 -7.17 21.13 -1.75
C LEU A 221 -7.26 22.23 -2.82
N SER A 222 -7.00 23.48 -2.43
CA SER A 222 -6.94 24.62 -3.36
C SER A 222 -5.63 24.65 -4.16
N ASP A 223 -5.70 25.19 -5.37
CA ASP A 223 -4.55 25.31 -6.26
C ASP A 223 -3.46 26.22 -5.64
N GLU A 224 -3.83 27.31 -4.96
CA GLU A 224 -2.90 28.23 -4.30
C GLU A 224 -2.28 27.65 -3.04
N ALA A 225 -3.02 26.83 -2.29
CA ALA A 225 -2.46 26.09 -1.17
C ALA A 225 -1.39 25.10 -1.66
N LEU A 226 -1.67 24.40 -2.77
CA LEU A 226 -0.71 23.53 -3.42
C LEU A 226 0.54 24.28 -3.89
N LEU A 227 0.36 25.39 -4.60
CA LEU A 227 1.47 26.21 -5.07
C LEU A 227 2.37 26.66 -3.90
N ARG A 228 1.77 27.19 -2.82
CA ARG A 228 2.52 27.63 -1.63
C ARG A 228 3.29 26.49 -0.97
N PHE A 229 2.72 25.29 -0.94
CA PHE A 229 3.39 24.11 -0.41
C PHE A 229 4.56 23.67 -1.30
N ILE A 230 4.38 23.60 -2.62
CA ILE A 230 5.47 23.19 -3.53
C ILE A 230 6.64 24.16 -3.37
N ILE A 231 6.37 25.47 -3.42
CA ILE A 231 7.40 26.51 -3.25
C ILE A 231 8.12 26.37 -1.90
N SER A 232 7.39 26.12 -0.80
CA SER A 232 8.00 26.01 0.52
C SER A 232 8.84 24.74 0.72
N ARG A 233 8.68 23.75 -0.15
CA ARG A 233 9.39 22.46 -0.11
C ARG A 233 10.53 22.36 -1.12
N MET A 234 10.72 23.36 -1.97
CA MET A 234 11.88 23.44 -2.85
C MET A 234 13.18 23.65 -2.05
N PRO A 235 14.30 23.04 -2.46
CA PRO A 235 14.49 22.14 -3.61
C PRO A 235 14.33 20.65 -3.27
N ILE A 236 13.79 20.31 -2.10
CA ILE A 236 13.74 18.92 -1.60
C ILE A 236 12.72 18.10 -2.40
N LEU A 237 11.54 18.67 -2.63
CA LEU A 237 10.49 18.02 -3.41
C LEU A 237 10.94 17.91 -4.87
N GLN A 238 10.91 16.70 -5.44
CA GLN A 238 11.33 16.42 -6.82
C GLN A 238 10.17 16.00 -7.71
N ARG A 239 9.12 15.42 -7.13
CA ARG A 239 7.97 14.92 -7.89
C ARG A 239 6.64 15.20 -7.18
N VAL A 240 5.69 15.75 -7.93
CA VAL A 240 4.34 16.07 -7.47
C VAL A 240 3.32 15.60 -8.50
N ASP A 241 2.57 14.57 -8.16
CA ASP A 241 1.47 14.07 -9.01
C ASP A 241 0.15 14.22 -8.27
N ILE A 242 -0.72 15.12 -8.73
CA ILE A 242 -1.99 15.37 -8.08
C ILE A 242 -3.15 15.26 -9.08
N ALA A 243 -4.09 14.39 -8.75
CA ALA A 243 -5.36 14.25 -9.46
C ALA A 243 -6.49 14.84 -8.61
N PHE A 244 -7.11 15.89 -9.14
CA PHE A 244 -8.25 16.59 -8.57
C PHE A 244 -9.57 16.04 -9.12
N ASP A 245 -10.53 15.86 -8.22
CA ASP A 245 -11.94 15.60 -8.57
C ASP A 245 -12.72 16.92 -8.51
N ARG A 246 -12.27 17.88 -9.33
CA ARG A 246 -12.88 19.21 -9.51
C ARG A 246 -12.36 19.86 -10.80
N VAL A 247 -13.06 20.91 -11.23
CA VAL A 247 -12.57 21.83 -12.26
C VAL A 247 -11.35 22.60 -11.74
N MET A 248 -10.40 22.88 -12.63
CA MET A 248 -9.28 23.80 -12.37
C MET A 248 -9.81 25.18 -11.98
N GLN A 249 -9.36 25.73 -10.86
CA GLN A 249 -9.76 27.07 -10.40
C GLN A 249 -8.70 28.09 -10.77
N VAL A 250 -7.43 27.75 -10.55
CA VAL A 250 -6.27 28.58 -10.92
C VAL A 250 -5.23 27.73 -11.63
N ASP A 251 -4.74 28.24 -12.75
CA ASP A 251 -3.60 27.65 -13.44
C ASP A 251 -2.30 28.05 -12.72
N ILE A 252 -1.72 27.11 -11.98
CA ILE A 252 -0.49 27.30 -11.21
C ILE A 252 0.76 26.84 -11.96
N LEU A 253 0.63 26.15 -13.10
CA LEU A 253 1.77 25.60 -13.84
C LEU A 253 2.79 26.67 -14.26
N PRO A 254 2.38 27.86 -14.75
CA PRO A 254 3.34 28.93 -15.08
C PRO A 254 4.17 29.38 -13.87
N SER A 255 3.60 29.32 -12.67
CA SER A 255 4.32 29.67 -11.42
C SER A 255 5.33 28.60 -10.99
N LEU A 256 5.29 27.41 -11.60
CA LEU A 256 6.15 26.27 -11.31
C LEU A 256 7.20 26.04 -12.41
N GLU A 257 7.32 26.91 -13.40
CA GLU A 257 8.29 26.77 -14.51
C GLU A 257 9.73 26.64 -14.00
N SER A 258 10.15 27.54 -13.10
CA SER A 258 11.51 27.50 -12.53
C SER A 258 11.80 26.22 -11.73
N PHE A 259 10.76 25.62 -11.14
CA PHE A 259 10.86 24.34 -10.47
C PHE A 259 11.06 23.21 -11.49
N MET A 260 10.29 23.19 -12.56
CA MET A 260 10.42 22.20 -13.63
C MET A 260 11.75 22.31 -14.39
N GLU A 261 12.27 23.52 -14.59
CA GLU A 261 13.58 23.76 -15.20
C GLU A 261 14.73 23.14 -14.39
N SER A 262 14.57 23.01 -13.07
CA SER A 262 15.53 22.32 -12.20
C SER A 262 15.51 20.79 -12.32
N GLY A 263 14.62 20.24 -13.15
CA GLY A 263 14.44 18.81 -13.38
C GLY A 263 13.31 18.17 -12.58
N ALA A 264 12.56 18.95 -11.79
CA ALA A 264 11.43 18.44 -11.02
C ALA A 264 10.23 18.10 -11.92
N GLN A 265 9.44 17.12 -11.50
CA GLN A 265 8.27 16.63 -12.22
C GLN A 265 6.99 17.09 -11.53
N VAL A 266 6.13 17.78 -12.27
CA VAL A 266 4.79 18.19 -11.79
C VAL A 266 3.75 17.69 -12.79
N SER A 267 2.81 16.89 -12.30
CA SER A 267 1.66 16.42 -13.07
C SER A 267 0.38 16.77 -12.32
N LEU A 268 -0.40 17.69 -12.88
CA LEU A 268 -1.71 18.08 -12.34
C LEU A 268 -2.80 17.59 -13.30
N ALA A 269 -3.71 16.78 -12.80
CA ALA A 269 -4.87 16.30 -13.54
C ALA A 269 -6.15 16.82 -12.88
N TYR A 270 -7.02 17.44 -13.66
CA TYR A 270 -8.33 17.92 -13.21
C TYR A 270 -9.41 17.12 -13.90
N THR A 271 -10.24 16.46 -13.10
CA THR A 271 -11.32 15.61 -13.60
C THR A 271 -12.64 16.09 -13.03
N THR A 272 -13.64 16.23 -13.90
CA THR A 272 -14.97 16.76 -13.55
C THR A 272 -16.05 15.68 -13.53
N ASP A 273 -15.67 14.46 -13.90
CA ASP A 273 -16.53 13.28 -13.97
C ASP A 273 -15.61 12.06 -14.03
N VAL A 274 -15.61 11.18 -13.03
CA VAL A 274 -14.97 9.88 -13.23
C VAL A 274 -15.61 8.72 -12.49
N SER A 275 -16.37 7.96 -13.26
CA SER A 275 -16.24 6.50 -13.30
C SER A 275 -14.81 6.12 -13.72
N PHE A 276 -13.82 6.34 -12.85
CA PHE A 276 -12.53 5.64 -12.99
C PHE A 276 -12.74 4.22 -12.44
N ASP A 277 -12.91 3.25 -13.34
CA ASP A 277 -12.53 1.87 -13.06
C ASP A 277 -11.01 1.83 -13.00
N VAL A 278 -10.46 2.26 -11.86
CA VAL A 278 -9.10 1.89 -11.49
C VAL A 278 -9.16 0.41 -11.16
N SER A 279 -8.95 -0.40 -12.17
CA SER A 279 -8.66 -1.81 -11.97
C SER A 279 -7.43 -1.90 -11.04
N PRO A 280 -7.48 -2.63 -9.92
CA PRO A 280 -6.39 -2.72 -8.93
C PRO A 280 -5.09 -3.37 -9.47
N TYR A 281 -5.02 -3.63 -10.78
CA TYR A 281 -3.94 -4.31 -11.49
C TYR A 281 -2.96 -3.39 -12.25
N LEU A 282 -3.17 -2.07 -12.22
CA LEU A 282 -2.23 -1.09 -12.80
C LEU A 282 -0.92 -1.04 -11.97
N GLY A 283 0.02 -1.90 -12.34
CA GLY A 283 1.33 -2.02 -11.70
C GLY A 283 2.03 -3.38 -11.88
N LEU A 284 1.37 -4.38 -12.49
CA LEU A 284 2.05 -5.60 -12.93
C LEU A 284 2.68 -5.37 -14.32
N PRO A 285 3.89 -5.90 -14.59
CA PRO A 285 4.43 -5.89 -15.94
C PRO A 285 3.49 -6.67 -16.88
N ASP A 286 3.24 -6.13 -18.08
CA ASP A 286 2.45 -6.81 -19.11
C ASP A 286 3.01 -8.23 -19.31
N GLY A 287 2.23 -9.24 -18.94
CA GLY A 287 2.59 -10.63 -19.21
C GLY A 287 2.73 -10.86 -20.73
N PRO A 288 3.58 -11.82 -21.16
CA PRO A 288 3.72 -12.11 -22.58
C PRO A 288 2.36 -12.49 -23.15
N ARG A 289 1.89 -11.68 -24.11
CA ARG A 289 0.64 -11.95 -24.83
C ARG A 289 0.75 -13.34 -25.45
N PRO A 290 -0.22 -14.26 -25.20
CA PRO A 290 -0.21 -15.55 -25.86
C PRO A 290 -0.30 -15.31 -27.37
N SER A 291 0.69 -15.82 -28.11
CA SER A 291 0.61 -15.91 -29.55
C SER A 291 -0.61 -16.76 -29.91
N THR A 292 -1.45 -16.16 -30.75
CA THR A 292 -2.62 -16.72 -31.42
C THR A 292 -2.55 -18.23 -31.69
N TRP A 293 -3.63 -18.91 -31.33
CA TRP A 293 -4.17 -20.04 -32.08
C TRP A 293 -5.49 -19.59 -32.70
#